data_AF-L0WCU3-F1
#
_entry.id   AF-L0WCU3-F1
#
_cell.length_a   1.000
_cell.length_b   1.000
_cell.length_c   1.000
_cell.angle_alpha   90.00
_cell.angle_beta   90.00
_cell.angle_gamma   90.00
#
_symmetry.space_group_name_H-M   'P 1'
#
loop_
_entity.id
_entity.type
_entity.pdbx_description
1 polymer ?
#
loop_
_entity_poly.entity_id
_entity_poly.type
_entity_poly.pdbx_seq_one_letter_code
_entity_poly.pdbx_strand_id
1 'polypeptide(L)'
;MARAKKAPAKKAAARKTPARKKAAVKAPALPKSVTNAEAKVKLQQKAVDQAEKKVAQTQGKLDKHRVRIDTENGKLAKLRTDIAAKRDKAKASGTAAAKRAVDTARGKMNTLRLKLQDLRGESKLIRAEIQAGKKVVTREVKKLRTAERNLKTKMREHERKLARKAKAEQKKAEQKAKAAARKAAAKAKKAAKKTTAKKKTATRKKTTTAKKAATRKAPAKKAATRKSAPKKKAAARKSPAKKKAATRKAPAKKAASKS
;
A
#
# COMPACT_ATOMS: atom_id res chain seq x y z
N MET A 1 -29.25 33.73 -79.20
CA MET A 1 -29.66 34.00 -77.81
C MET A 1 -28.39 34.26 -76.99
N ALA A 2 -28.05 35.52 -76.68
CA ALA A 2 -28.35 36.19 -75.40
C ALA A 2 -27.74 35.39 -74.20
N ARG A 3 -26.78 35.83 -73.38
CA ARG A 3 -26.36 37.16 -72.91
C ARG A 3 -24.96 37.09 -72.28
N ALA A 4 -24.24 38.20 -72.35
CA ALA A 4 -23.02 38.50 -71.61
C ALA A 4 -23.19 38.53 -70.08
N LYS A 5 -22.10 38.35 -69.31
CA LYS A 5 -21.52 39.34 -68.36
C LYS A 5 -20.68 38.72 -67.21
N LYS A 6 -19.47 39.29 -67.08
CA LYS A 6 -18.75 39.70 -65.85
C LYS A 6 -18.34 38.66 -64.77
N ALA A 7 -17.02 38.49 -64.65
CA ALA A 7 -16.29 38.42 -63.37
C ALA A 7 -16.50 39.74 -62.57
N PRO A 8 -16.35 39.85 -61.21
CA PRO A 8 -15.16 39.40 -60.46
C PRO A 8 -15.32 39.05 -58.95
N ALA A 9 -14.19 38.62 -58.37
CA ALA A 9 -13.73 38.86 -56.98
C ALA A 9 -14.15 37.95 -55.80
N LYS A 10 -13.14 37.21 -55.32
CA LYS A 10 -12.66 37.02 -53.93
C LYS A 10 -13.68 36.69 -52.82
N LYS A 11 -13.54 35.48 -52.26
CA LYS A 11 -13.76 35.25 -50.81
C LYS A 11 -12.63 34.39 -50.23
N ALA A 12 -11.74 35.05 -49.50
CA ALA A 12 -10.75 34.41 -48.63
C ALA A 12 -11.49 33.74 -47.46
N ALA A 13 -11.47 32.42 -47.39
CA ALA A 13 -12.02 31.66 -46.27
C ALA A 13 -10.89 31.22 -45.31
N ALA A 14 -10.81 31.97 -44.22
CA ALA A 14 -10.43 31.58 -42.86
C ALA A 14 -9.41 30.43 -42.66
N ARG A 15 -8.23 30.86 -42.17
CA ARG A 15 -7.28 30.10 -41.35
C ARG A 15 -7.96 29.06 -40.45
N LYS A 16 -7.67 27.77 -40.65
CA LYS A 16 -7.78 26.75 -39.60
C LYS A 16 -6.49 26.76 -38.78
N THR A 17 -6.58 27.31 -37.57
CA THR A 17 -5.56 27.10 -36.53
C THR A 17 -5.60 25.62 -36.11
N PRO A 18 -4.44 24.94 -36.01
CA PRO A 18 -4.44 23.59 -35.46
C PRO A 18 -4.81 23.68 -33.98
N ALA A 19 -5.97 23.12 -33.63
CA ALA A 19 -6.37 22.89 -32.26
C ALA A 19 -5.23 22.17 -31.55
N ARG A 20 -4.54 22.89 -30.68
CA ARG A 20 -3.50 22.38 -29.81
C ARG A 20 -4.14 21.29 -28.97
N LYS A 21 -3.95 20.02 -29.38
CA LYS A 21 -4.38 18.84 -28.62
C LYS A 21 -3.98 19.10 -27.18
N LYS A 22 -4.97 19.28 -26.30
CA LYS A 22 -4.76 19.20 -24.86
C LYS A 22 -4.20 17.80 -24.66
N ALA A 23 -2.89 17.69 -24.49
CA ALA A 23 -2.28 16.49 -23.98
C ALA A 23 -3.02 16.24 -22.66
N ALA A 24 -3.92 15.25 -22.66
CA ALA A 24 -4.40 14.66 -21.44
C ALA A 24 -3.13 14.31 -20.68
N VAL A 25 -2.87 15.04 -19.60
CA VAL A 25 -1.76 14.76 -18.70
C VAL A 25 -2.10 13.39 -18.15
N LYS A 26 -1.57 12.36 -18.81
CA LYS A 26 -1.69 10.97 -18.42
C LYS A 26 -1.26 10.95 -16.96
N ALA A 27 -2.21 10.65 -16.07
CA ALA A 27 -1.94 10.57 -14.64
C ALA A 27 -0.65 9.76 -14.47
N PRO A 28 0.34 10.24 -13.69
CA PRO A 28 1.60 9.53 -13.56
C PRO A 28 1.27 8.11 -13.11
N ALA A 29 1.58 7.13 -13.97
CA ALA A 29 1.33 5.73 -13.71
C ALA A 29 1.91 5.39 -12.33
N LEU A 30 1.14 4.68 -11.51
CA LEU A 30 1.59 4.31 -10.17
C LEU A 30 2.97 3.65 -10.27
N PRO A 31 3.91 4.02 -9.38
CA PRO A 31 5.25 3.48 -9.46
C PRO A 31 5.19 1.96 -9.28
N LYS A 32 6.08 1.23 -9.98
CA LYS A 32 6.15 -0.24 -9.91
C LYS A 32 6.18 -0.77 -8.46
N SER A 33 6.74 0.00 -7.53
CA SER A 33 6.78 -0.35 -6.11
C SER A 33 5.39 -0.43 -5.46
N VAL A 34 4.48 0.49 -5.83
CA VAL A 34 3.08 0.54 -5.38
C VAL A 34 2.31 -0.60 -6.02
N THR A 35 2.38 -0.78 -7.34
CA THR A 35 1.66 -1.84 -8.04
C THR A 35 2.05 -3.24 -7.52
N ASN A 36 3.33 -3.46 -7.22
CA ASN A 36 3.81 -4.70 -6.62
C ASN A 36 3.29 -4.89 -5.18
N ALA A 37 3.12 -3.81 -4.42
CA ALA A 37 2.55 -3.88 -3.08
C ALA A 37 1.05 -4.19 -3.12
N GLU A 38 0.30 -3.62 -4.08
CA GLU A 38 -1.11 -3.93 -4.31
C GLU A 38 -1.30 -5.40 -4.68
N ALA A 39 -0.47 -5.92 -5.60
CA ALA A 39 -0.49 -7.33 -5.95
C ALA A 39 -0.24 -8.23 -4.73
N LYS A 40 0.68 -7.83 -3.84
CA LYS A 40 0.94 -8.56 -2.60
C LYS A 40 -0.26 -8.54 -1.64
N VAL A 41 -0.96 -7.41 -1.50
CA VAL A 41 -2.19 -7.32 -0.71
C VAL A 41 -3.26 -8.26 -1.28
N LYS A 42 -3.48 -8.23 -2.61
CA LYS A 42 -4.44 -9.11 -3.28
C LYS A 42 -4.13 -10.59 -3.08
N LEU A 43 -2.84 -10.97 -3.14
CA LEU A 43 -2.42 -12.35 -2.90
C LEU A 43 -2.67 -12.78 -1.44
N GLN A 44 -2.38 -11.91 -0.48
CA GLN A 44 -2.65 -12.19 0.94
C GLN A 44 -4.15 -12.25 1.23
N GLN A 45 -4.97 -11.40 0.59
CA GLN A 45 -6.43 -11.46 0.72
C GLN A 45 -6.97 -12.80 0.26
N LYS A 46 -6.55 -13.28 -0.92
CA LYS A 46 -6.93 -14.61 -1.41
C LYS A 46 -6.55 -15.73 -0.44
N ALA A 47 -5.40 -15.63 0.22
CA ALA A 47 -4.97 -16.61 1.22
C ALA A 47 -5.86 -16.59 2.47
N VAL A 48 -6.25 -15.40 2.95
CA VAL A 48 -7.23 -15.25 4.04
C VAL A 48 -8.57 -15.85 3.64
N ASP A 49 -9.12 -15.49 2.48
CA ASP A 49 -10.42 -15.97 2.00
C ASP A 49 -10.43 -17.51 1.89
N GLN A 50 -9.34 -18.10 1.39
CA GLN A 50 -9.20 -19.56 1.31
C GLN A 50 -9.15 -20.22 2.69
N ALA A 51 -8.43 -19.62 3.64
CA ALA A 51 -8.36 -20.13 5.01
C ALA A 51 -9.73 -20.04 5.71
N GLU A 52 -10.46 -18.93 5.53
CA GLU A 52 -11.80 -18.74 6.07
C GLU A 52 -12.81 -19.72 5.47
N LYS A 53 -12.76 -19.96 4.16
CA LYS A 53 -13.58 -20.98 3.49
C LYS A 53 -13.39 -22.37 4.08
N LYS A 54 -12.14 -22.76 4.38
CA LYS A 54 -11.85 -24.06 5.02
C LYS A 54 -12.46 -24.13 6.42
N VAL A 55 -12.34 -23.05 7.22
CA VAL A 55 -12.98 -22.98 8.55
C VAL A 55 -14.50 -23.10 8.43
N ALA A 56 -15.13 -22.38 7.48
CA ALA A 56 -16.57 -22.47 7.25
C ALA A 56 -17.01 -23.88 6.84
N GLN A 57 -16.26 -24.56 5.97
CA GLN A 57 -16.53 -25.94 5.58
C GLN A 57 -16.45 -26.90 6.78
N THR A 58 -15.42 -26.76 7.64
CA THR A 58 -15.29 -27.57 8.86
C THR A 58 -16.40 -27.28 9.88
N GLN A 59 -16.84 -26.03 9.98
CA GLN A 59 -17.97 -25.64 10.82
C GLN A 59 -19.27 -26.30 10.34
N GLY A 60 -19.54 -26.29 9.03
CA GLY A 60 -20.70 -27.00 8.46
C GLY A 60 -20.67 -28.51 8.70
N LYS A 61 -19.49 -29.13 8.74
CA LYS A 61 -19.35 -30.53 9.17
C LYS A 61 -19.73 -30.71 10.65
N LEU A 62 -19.23 -29.84 11.53
CA LEU A 62 -19.55 -29.89 12.96
C LEU A 62 -21.06 -29.80 13.22
N ASP A 63 -21.76 -28.90 12.52
CA ASP A 63 -23.19 -28.70 12.72
C ASP A 63 -24.00 -29.94 12.28
N LYS A 64 -23.59 -30.62 11.20
CA LYS A 64 -24.16 -31.92 10.82
C LYS A 64 -23.94 -33.00 11.88
N HIS A 65 -22.76 -33.07 12.50
CA HIS A 65 -22.50 -34.02 13.58
C HIS A 65 -23.34 -33.72 14.84
N ARG A 66 -23.57 -32.44 15.16
CA ARG A 66 -24.45 -32.04 16.27
C ARG A 66 -25.88 -32.56 16.08
N VAL A 67 -26.46 -32.32 14.90
CA VAL A 67 -27.81 -32.80 14.57
C VAL A 67 -27.89 -34.33 14.66
N ARG A 68 -26.86 -35.05 14.18
CA ARG A 68 -26.79 -36.52 14.32
C ARG A 68 -26.74 -36.95 15.79
N ILE A 69 -25.92 -36.29 16.61
CA ILE A 69 -25.84 -36.57 18.06
C ILE A 69 -27.21 -36.38 18.72
N ASP A 70 -27.90 -35.28 18.41
CA ASP A 70 -29.21 -34.98 19.00
C ASP A 70 -30.26 -36.01 18.59
N THR A 71 -30.24 -36.43 17.32
CA THR A 71 -31.10 -37.49 16.80
C THR A 71 -30.87 -38.83 17.51
N GLU A 72 -29.61 -39.26 17.64
CA GLU A 72 -29.26 -40.52 18.32
C GLU A 72 -29.51 -40.45 19.84
N ASN A 73 -29.30 -39.29 20.47
CA ASN A 73 -29.67 -39.06 21.87
C ASN A 73 -31.20 -39.20 22.07
N GLY A 74 -32.00 -38.68 21.14
CA GLY A 74 -33.46 -38.84 21.18
C GLY A 74 -33.90 -40.30 21.10
N LYS A 75 -33.28 -41.09 20.21
CA LYS A 75 -33.52 -42.55 20.14
C LYS A 75 -33.11 -43.26 21.44
N LEU A 76 -31.97 -42.88 22.01
CA LEU A 76 -31.48 -43.45 23.24
C LEU A 76 -32.42 -43.12 24.41
N ALA A 77 -32.96 -41.90 24.48
CA ALA A 77 -33.95 -41.51 25.49
C ALA A 77 -35.21 -42.38 25.42
N LYS A 78 -35.79 -42.59 24.22
CA LYS A 78 -36.94 -43.49 24.03
C LYS A 78 -36.62 -44.94 24.42
N LEU A 79 -35.43 -45.43 24.08
CA LEU A 79 -35.03 -46.78 24.50
C LEU A 79 -34.84 -46.90 26.02
N ARG A 80 -34.42 -45.84 26.72
CA ARG A 80 -34.34 -45.85 28.18
C ARG A 80 -35.72 -45.99 28.82
N THR A 81 -36.73 -45.28 28.31
CA THR A 81 -38.11 -45.38 28.80
C THR A 81 -38.69 -46.77 28.50
N ASP A 82 -38.47 -47.30 27.30
CA ASP A 82 -38.94 -48.64 26.93
C ASP A 82 -38.29 -49.74 27.78
N ILE A 83 -37.00 -49.61 28.08
CA ILE A 83 -36.28 -50.54 28.97
C ILE A 83 -36.85 -50.47 30.38
N ALA A 84 -37.17 -49.29 30.90
CA ALA A 84 -37.79 -49.14 32.22
C ALA A 84 -39.13 -49.88 32.27
N ALA A 85 -40.02 -49.64 31.31
CA ALA A 85 -41.31 -50.32 31.22
C ALA A 85 -41.16 -51.86 31.10
N LYS A 86 -40.24 -52.34 30.25
CA LYS A 86 -39.95 -53.78 30.13
C LYS A 86 -39.38 -54.37 31.41
N ARG A 87 -38.54 -53.62 32.13
CA ARG A 87 -37.97 -54.06 33.41
C ARG A 87 -39.06 -54.21 34.46
N ASP A 88 -40.00 -53.30 34.54
CA ASP A 88 -41.09 -53.37 35.51
C ASP A 88 -42.04 -54.52 35.19
N LYS A 89 -42.36 -54.75 33.91
CA LYS A 89 -43.11 -55.95 33.47
C LYS A 89 -42.38 -57.25 33.78
N ALA A 90 -41.05 -57.29 33.62
CA ALA A 90 -40.24 -58.46 33.94
C ALA A 90 -40.16 -58.75 35.45
N LYS A 91 -40.16 -57.70 36.30
CA LYS A 91 -40.26 -57.85 37.76
C LYS A 91 -41.63 -58.40 38.18
N ALA A 92 -42.71 -57.91 37.58
CA ALA A 92 -44.06 -58.32 37.92
C ALA A 92 -44.38 -59.75 37.45
N SER A 93 -43.96 -60.13 36.24
CA SER A 93 -44.31 -61.43 35.66
C SER A 93 -43.27 -62.53 35.88
N GLY A 94 -42.01 -62.18 36.18
CA GLY A 94 -40.92 -63.14 36.42
C GLY A 94 -40.49 -64.02 35.24
N THR A 95 -41.18 -63.96 34.09
CA THR A 95 -41.00 -64.91 32.98
C THR A 95 -39.64 -64.78 32.29
N ALA A 96 -39.10 -65.92 31.82
CA ALA A 96 -37.85 -65.95 31.07
C ALA A 96 -37.92 -65.10 29.78
N ALA A 97 -39.07 -65.07 29.11
CA ALA A 97 -39.30 -64.23 27.94
C ALA A 97 -39.18 -62.72 28.27
N ALA A 98 -39.78 -62.28 29.38
CA ALA A 98 -39.69 -60.88 29.80
C ALA A 98 -38.26 -60.47 30.17
N LYS A 99 -37.49 -61.34 30.83
CA LYS A 99 -36.07 -61.12 31.13
C LYS A 99 -35.22 -61.00 29.85
N ARG A 100 -35.37 -61.92 28.89
CA ARG A 100 -34.68 -61.87 27.59
C ARG A 100 -35.00 -60.60 26.79
N ALA A 101 -36.24 -60.10 26.86
CA ALA A 101 -36.64 -58.86 26.21
C ALA A 101 -35.93 -57.62 26.79
N VAL A 102 -35.69 -57.59 28.12
CA VAL A 102 -34.91 -56.54 28.77
C VAL A 102 -33.46 -56.58 28.33
N ASP A 103 -32.84 -57.77 28.31
CA ASP A 103 -31.42 -57.90 27.93
C ASP A 103 -31.18 -57.54 26.46
N THR A 104 -32.10 -57.95 25.56
CA THR A 104 -32.07 -57.53 24.16
C THR A 104 -32.16 -56.01 24.01
N ALA A 105 -33.02 -55.37 24.79
CA ALA A 105 -33.17 -53.91 24.76
C ALA A 105 -31.94 -53.19 25.33
N ARG A 106 -31.30 -53.72 26.39
CA ARG A 106 -30.02 -53.24 26.92
C ARG A 106 -28.89 -53.35 25.89
N GLY A 107 -28.84 -54.45 25.14
CA GLY A 107 -27.89 -54.62 24.04
C GLY A 107 -28.03 -53.49 23.01
N LYS A 108 -29.25 -53.22 22.54
CA LYS A 108 -29.55 -52.12 21.61
C LYS A 108 -29.14 -50.74 22.18
N MET A 109 -29.40 -50.50 23.46
CA MET A 109 -28.99 -49.26 24.13
C MET A 109 -27.46 -49.10 24.18
N ASN A 110 -26.72 -50.19 24.46
CA ASN A 110 -25.25 -50.14 24.47
C ASN A 110 -24.69 -49.84 23.09
N THR A 111 -25.23 -50.43 22.03
CA THR A 111 -24.84 -50.10 20.65
C THR A 111 -25.03 -48.60 20.34
N LEU A 112 -26.15 -48.01 20.76
CA LEU A 112 -26.39 -46.57 20.57
C LEU A 112 -25.47 -45.70 21.42
N ARG A 113 -25.13 -46.12 22.64
CA ARG A 113 -24.15 -45.40 23.49
C ARG A 113 -22.78 -45.34 22.83
N LEU A 114 -22.32 -46.45 22.26
CA LEU A 114 -21.04 -46.51 21.54
C LEU A 114 -21.07 -45.59 20.32
N LYS A 115 -22.10 -45.66 19.48
CA LYS A 115 -22.27 -44.74 18.34
C LYS A 115 -22.25 -43.26 18.76
N LEU A 116 -22.91 -42.91 19.87
CA LEU A 116 -22.89 -41.56 20.40
C LEU A 116 -21.51 -41.14 20.92
N GLN A 117 -20.77 -42.06 21.53
CA GLN A 117 -19.41 -41.81 21.98
C GLN A 117 -18.49 -41.51 20.79
N ASP A 118 -18.59 -42.30 19.72
CA ASP A 118 -17.83 -42.10 18.49
C ASP A 118 -18.15 -40.75 17.84
N LEU A 119 -19.45 -40.44 17.65
CA LEU A 119 -19.88 -39.15 17.10
C LEU A 119 -19.42 -37.95 17.95
N ARG A 120 -19.42 -38.08 19.29
CA ARG A 120 -18.92 -37.05 20.20
C ARG A 120 -17.40 -36.94 20.13
N GLY A 121 -16.68 -38.04 19.94
CA GLY A 121 -15.24 -38.09 19.69
C GLY A 121 -14.87 -37.35 18.41
N GLU A 122 -15.51 -37.69 17.30
CA GLU A 122 -15.35 -37.01 16.01
C GLU A 122 -15.65 -35.51 16.12
N SER A 123 -16.72 -35.14 16.82
CA SER A 123 -17.08 -33.73 17.05
C SER A 123 -16.04 -32.97 17.88
N LYS A 124 -15.27 -33.63 18.75
CA LYS A 124 -14.13 -33.01 19.45
C LYS A 124 -12.96 -32.78 18.50
N LEU A 125 -12.67 -33.73 17.63
CA LEU A 125 -11.62 -33.60 16.62
C LEU A 125 -11.93 -32.47 15.63
N ILE A 126 -13.17 -32.39 15.12
CA ILE A 126 -13.61 -31.30 14.22
C ILE A 126 -13.50 -29.94 14.91
N ARG A 127 -13.82 -29.84 16.21
CA ARG A 127 -13.63 -28.59 16.97
C ARG A 127 -12.15 -28.20 17.08
N ALA A 128 -11.26 -29.17 17.30
CA ALA A 128 -9.83 -28.92 17.31
C ALA A 128 -9.32 -28.45 15.94
N GLU A 129 -9.83 -29.04 14.84
CA GLU A 129 -9.54 -28.62 13.47
C GLU A 129 -9.99 -27.18 13.20
N ILE A 130 -11.20 -26.80 13.64
CA ILE A 130 -11.71 -25.42 13.55
C ILE A 130 -10.80 -24.45 14.30
N GLN A 131 -10.35 -24.80 15.51
CA GLN A 131 -9.42 -23.96 16.27
C GLN A 131 -8.07 -23.82 15.59
N ALA A 132 -7.53 -24.90 15.03
CA ALA A 132 -6.31 -24.86 14.22
C ALA A 132 -6.48 -23.97 12.97
N GLY A 133 -7.61 -24.12 12.26
CA GLY A 133 -7.98 -23.30 11.11
C GLY A 133 -8.09 -21.82 11.47
N LYS A 134 -8.73 -21.47 12.59
CA LYS A 134 -8.78 -20.09 13.10
C LYS A 134 -7.38 -19.53 13.37
N LYS A 135 -6.46 -20.33 13.94
CA LYS A 135 -5.06 -19.90 14.12
C LYS A 135 -4.38 -19.62 12.77
N VAL A 136 -4.65 -20.42 11.73
CA VAL A 136 -4.13 -20.14 10.38
C VAL A 136 -4.71 -18.82 9.83
N VAL A 137 -6.02 -18.61 9.92
CA VAL A 137 -6.66 -17.34 9.52
C VAL A 137 -6.00 -16.15 10.22
N THR A 138 -5.78 -16.22 11.53
CA THR A 138 -5.11 -15.12 12.25
C THR A 138 -3.68 -14.84 11.77
N ARG A 139 -2.94 -15.87 11.34
CA ARG A 139 -1.59 -15.71 10.77
C ARG A 139 -1.64 -15.05 9.40
N GLU A 140 -2.56 -15.46 8.53
CA GLU A 140 -2.73 -14.84 7.21
C GLU A 140 -3.23 -13.40 7.31
N VAL A 141 -4.18 -13.11 8.21
CA VAL A 141 -4.64 -11.73 8.48
C VAL A 141 -3.50 -10.83 8.98
N LYS A 142 -2.59 -11.36 9.82
CA LYS A 142 -1.39 -10.61 10.22
C LYS A 142 -0.50 -10.27 9.02
N LYS A 143 -0.26 -11.23 8.11
CA LYS A 143 0.51 -10.98 6.88
C LYS A 143 -0.19 -9.96 5.97
N LEU A 144 -1.50 -10.06 5.82
CA LEU A 144 -2.32 -9.10 5.08
C LEU A 144 -2.17 -7.69 5.64
N ARG A 145 -2.34 -7.49 6.95
CA ARG A 145 -2.16 -6.19 7.60
C ARG A 145 -0.76 -5.62 7.38
N THR A 146 0.28 -6.45 7.38
CA THR A 146 1.64 -5.98 7.06
C THR A 146 1.79 -5.56 5.59
N ALA A 147 1.14 -6.28 4.67
CA ALA A 147 1.13 -5.92 3.26
C ALA A 147 0.38 -4.59 3.02
N GLU A 148 -0.76 -4.39 3.68
CA GLU A 148 -1.53 -3.14 3.63
C GLU A 148 -0.75 -1.96 4.17
N ARG A 149 -0.05 -2.13 5.31
CA ARG A 149 0.83 -1.10 5.87
C ARG A 149 1.93 -0.72 4.88
N ASN A 150 2.56 -1.70 4.23
CA ASN A 150 3.58 -1.47 3.22
C ASN A 150 3.04 -0.77 1.97
N LEU A 151 1.83 -1.13 1.53
CA LEU A 151 1.14 -0.42 0.45
C LEU A 151 0.91 1.04 0.83
N LYS A 152 0.38 1.29 2.03
CA LYS A 152 0.10 2.63 2.55
C LYS A 152 1.36 3.49 2.65
N THR A 153 2.47 2.93 3.12
CA THR A 153 3.75 3.67 3.17
C THR A 153 4.23 4.03 1.77
N LYS A 154 4.17 3.12 0.80
CA LYS A 154 4.59 3.37 -0.58
C LYS A 154 3.70 4.40 -1.29
N MET A 155 2.40 4.38 -1.04
CA MET A 155 1.48 5.41 -1.53
C MET A 155 1.82 6.79 -0.98
N ARG A 156 2.03 6.90 0.33
CA ARG A 156 2.44 8.15 0.98
C ARG A 156 3.79 8.67 0.47
N GLU A 157 4.75 7.78 0.22
CA GLU A 157 6.05 8.17 -0.36
C GLU A 157 5.90 8.69 -1.79
N HIS A 158 5.05 8.06 -2.59
CA HIS A 158 4.75 8.51 -3.93
C HIS A 158 4.08 9.90 -3.92
N GLU A 159 3.07 10.09 -3.07
CA GLU A 159 2.40 11.37 -2.87
C GLU A 159 3.36 12.46 -2.40
N ARG A 160 4.24 12.17 -1.42
CA ARG A 160 5.29 13.11 -0.96
C ARG A 160 6.25 13.48 -2.09
N LYS A 161 6.62 12.53 -2.96
CA LYS A 161 7.48 12.80 -4.11
C LYS A 161 6.77 13.71 -5.12
N LEU A 162 5.51 13.45 -5.43
CA LEU A 162 4.71 14.31 -6.31
C LEU A 162 4.53 15.71 -5.71
N ALA A 163 4.24 15.82 -4.41
CA ALA A 163 4.12 17.10 -3.73
C ALA A 163 5.43 17.90 -3.72
N ARG A 164 6.59 17.23 -3.53
CA ARG A 164 7.90 17.87 -3.65
C ARG A 164 8.18 18.38 -5.06
N LYS A 165 7.86 17.58 -6.09
CA LYS A 165 7.98 17.99 -7.50
C LYS A 165 7.09 19.20 -7.81
N ALA A 166 5.83 19.16 -7.38
CA ALA A 166 4.89 20.27 -7.56
C ALA A 166 5.39 21.55 -6.87
N LYS A 167 5.88 21.48 -5.63
CA LYS A 167 6.47 22.64 -4.93
C LYS A 167 7.72 23.17 -5.64
N ALA A 168 8.57 22.30 -6.18
CA ALA A 168 9.75 22.71 -6.93
C ALA A 168 9.38 23.41 -8.26
N GLU A 169 8.35 22.93 -8.94
CA GLU A 169 7.82 23.55 -10.17
C GLU A 169 7.14 24.89 -9.87
N GLN A 170 6.38 25.00 -8.78
CA GLN A 170 5.82 26.27 -8.31
C GLN A 170 6.91 27.31 -8.03
N LYS A 171 7.97 26.94 -7.30
CA LYS A 171 9.11 27.84 -7.04
C LYS A 171 9.82 28.27 -8.32
N LYS A 172 9.98 27.37 -9.30
CA LYS A 172 10.55 27.71 -10.61
C LYS A 172 9.65 28.65 -11.42
N ALA A 173 8.33 28.45 -11.38
CA ALA A 173 7.36 29.32 -12.03
C ALA A 173 7.35 30.72 -11.39
N GLU A 174 7.40 30.80 -10.06
CA GLU A 174 7.44 32.05 -9.31
C GLU A 174 8.75 32.83 -9.54
N GLN A 175 9.90 32.14 -9.58
CA GLN A 175 11.18 32.75 -9.94
C GLN A 175 11.19 33.30 -11.38
N LYS A 176 10.60 32.58 -12.33
CA LYS A 176 10.43 33.05 -13.71
C LYS A 176 9.51 34.28 -13.77
N ALA A 177 8.43 34.31 -12.99
CA ALA A 177 7.54 35.46 -12.89
C ALA A 177 8.24 36.68 -12.28
N LYS A 178 9.00 36.51 -11.19
CA LYS A 178 9.81 37.57 -10.57
C LYS A 178 10.91 38.10 -11.51
N ALA A 179 11.55 37.23 -12.28
CA ALA A 179 12.53 37.64 -13.29
C ALA A 179 11.89 38.43 -14.45
N ALA A 180 10.69 38.03 -14.89
CA ALA A 180 9.93 38.76 -15.91
C ALA A 180 9.49 40.15 -15.41
N ALA A 181 9.02 40.27 -14.17
CA ALA A 181 8.65 41.54 -13.56
C ALA A 181 9.84 42.50 -13.43
N ARG A 182 11.01 42.01 -13.02
CA ARG A 182 12.25 42.82 -12.95
C ARG A 182 12.69 43.32 -14.33
N LYS A 183 12.59 42.48 -15.37
CA LYS A 183 12.88 42.90 -16.76
C LYS A 183 11.89 43.96 -17.25
N ALA A 184 10.61 43.86 -16.91
CA ALA A 184 9.60 44.86 -17.26
C ALA A 184 9.86 46.20 -16.56
N ALA A 185 10.14 46.18 -15.25
CA ALA A 185 10.46 47.40 -14.48
C ALA A 185 11.74 48.10 -14.97
N ALA A 186 12.76 47.34 -15.38
CA ALA A 186 13.99 47.90 -15.94
C ALA A 186 13.77 48.58 -17.31
N LYS A 187 12.86 48.04 -18.14
CA LYS A 187 12.46 48.69 -19.40
C LYS A 187 11.68 49.98 -19.16
N ALA A 188 10.79 50.00 -18.17
CA ALA A 188 10.05 51.21 -17.78
C ALA A 188 10.97 52.33 -17.26
N LYS A 189 11.96 51.99 -16.41
CA LYS A 189 12.95 53.00 -15.93
C LYS A 189 13.84 53.54 -17.05
N LYS A 190 14.20 52.73 -18.05
CA LYS A 190 14.95 53.21 -19.23
C LYS A 190 14.11 54.12 -20.12
N ALA A 191 12.81 53.87 -20.26
CA ALA A 191 11.91 54.76 -20.98
C ALA A 191 11.78 56.13 -20.28
N ALA A 192 11.65 56.15 -18.94
CA ALA A 192 11.54 57.38 -18.15
C ALA A 192 12.83 58.24 -18.14
N LYS A 193 14.02 57.64 -18.29
CA LYS A 193 15.29 58.39 -18.44
C LYS A 193 15.49 58.98 -19.83
N LYS A 194 14.78 58.50 -20.84
CA LYS A 194 14.85 59.00 -22.22
C LYS A 194 13.93 60.21 -22.46
N THR A 195 12.92 60.42 -21.61
CA THR A 195 12.00 61.56 -21.67
C THR A 195 12.52 62.77 -20.88
N THR A 196 13.32 62.57 -19.84
CA THR A 196 13.94 63.68 -19.07
C THR A 196 15.19 64.28 -19.69
N ALA A 197 15.85 63.57 -20.62
CA ALA A 197 16.99 64.11 -21.38
C ALA A 197 16.59 65.04 -22.54
N LYS A 198 15.31 65.13 -22.90
CA LYS A 198 14.82 66.01 -23.98
C LYS A 198 14.39 67.41 -23.50
N LYS A 199 14.53 67.71 -22.19
CA LYS A 199 14.14 68.99 -21.57
C LYS A 199 15.32 69.80 -21.02
N LYS A 200 16.53 69.65 -21.60
CA LYS A 200 17.73 70.45 -21.27
C LYS A 200 18.54 70.88 -22.50
N THR A 201 17.88 71.11 -23.63
CA THR A 201 18.51 71.71 -24.82
C THR A 201 17.59 72.78 -25.40
N ALA A 202 17.38 73.83 -24.62
CA ALA A 202 16.88 75.11 -25.12
C ALA A 202 17.24 76.17 -24.08
N THR A 203 18.50 76.62 -24.07
CA THR A 203 18.94 77.99 -23.79
C THR A 203 20.47 78.06 -23.61
N ARG A 204 21.02 79.15 -24.16
CA ARG A 204 22.38 79.71 -23.97
C ARG A 204 23.54 79.10 -24.74
N LYS A 205 23.60 79.57 -25.99
CA LYS A 205 24.79 80.10 -26.68
C LYS A 205 25.63 81.02 -25.76
N LYS A 206 26.97 80.87 -25.80
CA LYS A 206 28.02 81.93 -25.93
C LYS A 206 29.33 81.58 -25.19
N THR A 207 30.45 81.67 -25.95
CA THR A 207 31.88 81.91 -25.57
C THR A 207 32.59 80.87 -24.67
N THR A 208 33.86 80.48 -24.79
CA THR A 208 35.08 80.99 -25.44
C THR A 208 36.18 79.90 -25.36
N THR A 209 37.08 79.89 -26.35
CA THR A 209 38.50 79.47 -26.33
C THR A 209 39.08 78.67 -25.15
N ALA A 210 39.75 77.53 -25.43
CA ALA A 210 41.12 77.24 -24.98
C ALA A 210 41.67 75.91 -25.53
N LYS A 211 42.81 76.03 -26.23
CA LYS A 211 43.86 75.01 -26.45
C LYS A 211 44.19 74.26 -25.15
N LYS A 212 44.46 72.94 -25.20
CA LYS A 212 45.82 72.34 -25.19
C LYS A 212 45.78 70.83 -24.90
N ALA A 213 46.50 70.10 -25.76
CA ALA A 213 47.47 69.04 -25.48
C ALA A 213 47.09 67.74 -24.71
N ALA A 214 47.41 66.65 -25.43
CA ALA A 214 48.30 65.56 -25.01
C ALA A 214 47.69 64.25 -24.45
N THR A 215 47.93 63.22 -25.28
CA THR A 215 48.51 61.91 -24.91
C THR A 215 47.64 60.82 -24.25
N ARG A 216 47.48 59.72 -25.01
CA ARG A 216 47.74 58.31 -24.63
C ARG A 216 47.22 57.84 -23.25
N LYS A 217 46.17 56.99 -23.26
CA LYS A 217 46.28 55.51 -23.15
C LYS A 217 44.90 54.89 -22.84
N ALA A 218 44.67 53.76 -23.48
CA ALA A 218 43.53 52.87 -23.33
C ALA A 218 43.61 52.04 -22.01
N PRO A 219 42.60 51.21 -21.67
CA PRO A 219 42.06 51.08 -20.31
C PRO A 219 42.46 49.79 -19.59
N ALA A 220 42.33 49.74 -18.25
CA ALA A 220 42.08 48.47 -17.54
C ALA A 220 41.45 48.69 -16.15
N LYS A 221 40.30 48.04 -15.94
CA LYS A 221 39.53 48.02 -14.70
C LYS A 221 40.12 47.01 -13.71
N LYS A 222 40.06 47.37 -12.43
CA LYS A 222 40.37 46.56 -11.23
C LYS A 222 39.78 45.15 -11.29
N ALA A 223 40.65 44.13 -11.17
CA ALA A 223 40.31 42.78 -10.77
C ALA A 223 40.79 42.56 -9.33
N ALA A 224 39.89 42.10 -8.46
CA ALA A 224 40.22 41.67 -7.10
C ALA A 224 40.58 40.18 -7.12
N THR A 225 41.83 39.83 -6.84
CA THR A 225 42.29 38.46 -6.64
C THR A 225 42.37 38.16 -5.14
N ARG A 226 41.51 37.25 -4.67
CA ARG A 226 41.60 36.65 -3.34
C ARG A 226 42.65 35.53 -3.35
N LYS A 227 43.62 35.61 -2.46
CA LYS A 227 44.53 34.52 -2.08
C LYS A 227 43.73 33.39 -1.40
N SER A 228 43.91 32.14 -1.81
CA SER A 228 43.61 30.97 -1.00
C SER A 228 44.86 30.09 -0.86
N ALA A 229 45.23 29.79 0.38
CA ALA A 229 46.33 28.92 0.77
C ALA A 229 45.97 27.43 0.59
N PRO A 230 46.96 26.52 0.43
CA PRO A 230 46.72 25.08 0.37
C PRO A 230 46.96 24.43 1.74
N LYS A 231 46.10 23.49 2.17
CA LYS A 231 46.46 22.48 3.18
C LYS A 231 45.57 21.23 3.12
N LYS A 232 46.21 20.14 2.68
CA LYS A 232 46.22 18.75 3.18
C LYS A 232 44.90 18.00 3.50
N LYS A 233 44.70 16.93 2.71
CA LYS A 233 44.80 15.50 3.08
C LYS A 233 43.78 14.92 4.10
N ALA A 234 42.86 14.08 3.61
CA ALA A 234 42.58 12.74 4.16
C ALA A 234 41.68 11.95 3.19
N ALA A 235 42.30 11.03 2.45
CA ALA A 235 41.64 10.04 1.63
C ALA A 235 41.16 8.86 2.50
N ALA A 236 40.09 8.23 2.04
CA ALA A 236 39.50 7.02 2.56
C ALA A 236 40.51 5.87 2.72
N ARG A 237 40.35 5.09 3.81
CA ARG A 237 40.58 3.65 3.80
C ARG A 237 39.83 3.00 4.97
N LYS A 238 38.74 2.30 4.61
CA LYS A 238 38.10 1.29 5.47
C LYS A 238 38.91 0.01 5.36
N SER A 239 39.36 -0.53 6.47
CA SER A 239 39.84 -1.90 6.62
C SER A 239 38.86 -2.66 7.54
N PRO A 240 38.35 -3.84 7.14
CA PRO A 240 37.59 -4.70 8.05
C PRO A 240 38.56 -5.57 8.86
N ALA A 241 38.69 -5.30 10.16
CA ALA A 241 39.37 -6.20 11.08
C ALA A 241 38.47 -7.42 11.35
N LYS A 242 38.89 -8.59 10.82
CA LYS A 242 38.39 -9.92 11.19
C LYS A 242 39.42 -10.59 12.10
N LYS A 243 38.90 -11.37 13.06
CA LYS A 243 39.54 -12.40 13.92
C LYS A 243 40.20 -11.93 15.24
N LYS A 244 39.52 -12.26 16.35
CA LYS A 244 40.12 -13.06 17.43
C LYS A 244 39.17 -14.19 17.84
N ALA A 245 39.70 -15.42 17.82
CA ALA A 245 39.27 -16.58 18.60
C ALA A 245 39.56 -16.31 20.10
N ALA A 246 39.09 -17.00 21.13
CA ALA A 246 38.43 -18.29 21.37
C ALA A 246 37.53 -18.08 22.64
N THR A 247 36.55 -18.92 22.97
CA THR A 247 36.76 -20.10 23.84
C THR A 247 35.58 -21.08 23.77
N ARG A 248 35.94 -22.37 23.78
CA ARG A 248 35.11 -23.57 23.98
C ARG A 248 34.32 -23.51 25.30
N LYS A 249 33.08 -24.01 25.31
CA LYS A 249 32.65 -25.12 26.18
C LYS A 249 31.28 -25.69 25.76
N ALA A 250 31.18 -27.00 25.92
CA ALA A 250 30.21 -27.95 25.37
C ALA A 250 28.86 -27.99 26.15
N PRO A 251 27.83 -28.70 25.65
CA PRO A 251 26.51 -28.80 26.29
C PRO A 251 26.50 -29.90 27.36
N ALA A 252 25.95 -29.60 28.54
CA ALA A 252 25.72 -30.61 29.58
C ALA A 252 24.28 -31.15 29.51
N LYS A 253 24.17 -32.44 29.17
CA LYS A 253 23.03 -33.31 29.46
C LYS A 253 23.05 -33.73 30.94
N LYS A 254 21.88 -33.74 31.59
CA LYS A 254 21.36 -34.65 32.65
C LYS A 254 20.25 -33.90 33.40
N ALA A 255 19.18 -34.48 33.93
CA ALA A 255 18.64 -35.84 33.93
C ALA A 255 17.15 -35.73 34.30
N ALA A 256 16.38 -36.74 33.91
CA ALA A 256 15.04 -37.02 34.43
C ALA A 256 15.07 -37.36 35.93
N SER A 257 14.02 -36.97 36.66
CA SER A 257 13.54 -37.75 37.81
C SER A 257 12.01 -37.73 37.83
N LYS A 258 11.44 -38.88 37.49
CA LYS A 258 10.14 -39.31 38.01
C LYS A 258 10.44 -40.12 39.27
N SER A 259 9.84 -39.74 40.39
CA SER A 259 9.36 -40.66 41.43
C SER A 259 8.05 -40.06 41.92
#